data_AF-U5CVZ0-F1
#
_entry.id   AF-U5CVZ0-F1
#
_cell.length_a   1.000
_cell.length_b   1.000
_cell.length_c   1.000
_cell.angle_alpha   90.00
_cell.angle_beta   90.00
_cell.angle_gamma   90.00
#
_symmetry.space_group_name_H-M   'P 1'
#
loop_
_entity.id
_entity.type
_entity.pdbx_description
1 polymer ?
#
loop_
_entity_poly.entity_id
_entity_poly.type
_entity_poly.pdbx_seq_one_letter_code
_entity_poly.pdbx_strand_id
1 'polypeptide(L)' 'FDFLGKDSIRYFNTVEVLPPVYKAIGDFGSGKKEGDDLFDKLDTSKLNAHLKELMPGLTAKVFRTYNASETLDRL' A
#
# COMPACT_ATOMS: atom_id res chain seq x y z
N PHE A 1 -0.47 -6.12 -10.17
CA PHE A 1 0.80 -5.70 -9.55
C PHE A 1 1.88 -6.67 -9.94
N ASP A 2 3.05 -6.15 -10.35
CA ASP A 2 4.23 -6.93 -10.67
C ASP A 2 5.49 -6.11 -10.35
N PHE A 3 6.15 -6.38 -9.22
CA PHE A 3 7.35 -5.66 -8.80
C PHE A 3 8.22 -6.50 -7.85
N LEU A 4 9.48 -6.11 -7.67
CA LEU A 4 10.38 -6.73 -6.68
C LEU A 4 10.24 -6.05 -5.32
N GLY A 5 9.91 -6.83 -4.29
CA GLY A 5 9.78 -6.37 -2.91
C GLY A 5 11.05 -6.53 -2.08
N LYS A 6 10.87 -6.66 -0.75
CA LYS A 6 11.97 -6.90 0.19
C LYS A 6 12.74 -8.16 -0.21
N ASP A 7 14.06 -8.10 -0.07
CA ASP A 7 14.98 -9.19 -0.43
C ASP A 7 14.85 -9.63 -1.90
N SER A 8 14.41 -8.73 -2.78
CA SER A 8 14.16 -8.95 -4.21
C SER A 8 13.15 -10.06 -4.51
N ILE A 9 12.25 -10.35 -3.57
CA ILE A 9 11.18 -11.32 -3.78
C ILE A 9 10.10 -10.68 -4.66
N ARG A 10 9.81 -11.29 -5.82
CA ARG A 10 8.79 -10.81 -6.75
C ARG A 10 7.39 -10.92 -6.13
N TYR A 11 6.67 -9.81 -6.14
CA TYR A 11 5.24 -9.77 -5.85
C TYR A 11 4.47 -9.68 -7.17
N PHE A 12 3.81 -10.78 -7.53
CA PHE A 12 2.93 -10.85 -8.70
C PHE A 12 1.51 -11.18 -8.24
N ASN A 13 0.58 -10.25 -8.47
CA ASN A 13 -0.81 -10.44 -8.06
C ASN A 13 -1.79 -9.66 -8.95
N THR A 14 -2.88 -10.31 -9.33
CA THR A 14 -4.03 -9.67 -9.97
C THR A 14 -5.13 -9.56 -8.94
N VAL A 15 -5.56 -8.33 -8.66
CA VAL A 15 -6.49 -8.04 -7.56
C VAL A 15 -7.65 -7.24 -8.12
N GLU A 16 -8.86 -7.67 -7.82
CA GLU A 16 -10.06 -6.86 -8.05
C GLU A 16 -10.10 -5.73 -7.01
N VAL A 17 -10.23 -4.50 -7.49
CA VAL A 17 -10.29 -3.31 -6.64
C VAL A 17 -11.58 -2.55 -6.93
N LEU A 18 -11.96 -1.68 -5.99
CA LEU A 18 -13.11 -0.81 -6.18
C LEU A 18 -12.90 0.10 -7.40
N PRO A 19 -13.94 0.37 -8.22
CA PRO A 19 -13.84 1.29 -9.37
C PRO A 19 -13.17 2.65 -9.08
N PRO A 20 -13.45 3.36 -7.97
CA PRO A 20 -12.76 4.61 -7.66
C PRO A 20 -11.25 4.42 -7.41
N VAL A 21 -10.82 3.27 -6.87
CA VAL A 21 -9.40 2.97 -6.66
C VAL A 21 -8.71 2.74 -7.99
N TYR A 22 -9.33 1.96 -8.88
CA TYR A 22 -8.79 1.72 -10.23
C TYR A 22 -8.60 3.04 -10.98
N LYS A 23 -9.61 3.92 -10.96
CA LYS A 23 -9.55 5.24 -11.58
C LYS A 23 -8.42 6.09 -10.99
N ALA A 24 -8.33 6.16 -9.66
CA ALA A 24 -7.30 6.95 -8.97
C ALA A 24 -5.88 6.48 -9.32
N ILE A 25 -5.63 5.17 -9.41
CA ILE A 25 -4.33 4.63 -9.83
C ILE A 25 -3.98 5.05 -11.26
N GLY A 26 -4.95 5.01 -12.18
CA GLY A 26 -4.76 5.52 -13.54
C GLY A 26 -4.43 7.01 -13.56
N ASP A 27 -5.17 7.82 -12.80
CA ASP A 27 -4.95 9.26 -12.68
C ASP A 27 -3.56 9.57 -12.07
N PHE A 28 -3.10 8.79 -11.09
CA PHE A 28 -1.77 8.94 -10.47
C PHE A 28 -0.62 8.57 -11.40
N GLY A 29 -0.83 7.66 -12.36
CA GLY A 29 0.15 7.30 -13.38
C GLY A 29 0.14 8.23 -14.60
N SER A 30 -0.91 9.02 -14.78
CA SER A 30 -1.08 9.87 -15.97
C SER A 30 0.01 10.94 -16.06
N GLY A 31 0.68 11.01 -17.21
CA GLY A 31 1.76 11.96 -17.49
C GLY A 31 3.11 11.64 -16.83
N LYS A 32 3.22 10.51 -16.13
CA LYS A 32 4.48 10.03 -15.53
C LYS A 32 5.27 9.14 -16.49
N LYS A 33 6.59 9.16 -16.35
CA LYS A 33 7.51 8.28 -17.08
C LYS A 33 7.71 6.96 -16.32
N GLU A 34 8.22 5.97 -17.03
CA GLU A 34 8.67 4.74 -16.40
C GLU A 34 9.78 5.04 -15.39
N GLY A 35 9.62 4.54 -14.16
CA GLY A 35 10.53 4.81 -13.04
C GLY A 35 10.12 5.98 -12.14
N ASP A 36 9.17 6.83 -12.55
CA ASP A 36 8.62 7.86 -11.66
C ASP A 36 7.75 7.22 -10.56
N ASP A 37 7.78 7.80 -9.36
CA ASP A 37 6.99 7.31 -8.24
C ASP A 37 5.48 7.46 -8.50
N LEU A 38 4.74 6.35 -8.37
CA LEU A 38 3.27 6.37 -8.54
C LEU A 38 2.59 7.29 -7.51
N PHE A 39 3.10 7.33 -6.28
CA PHE A 39 2.60 8.18 -5.20
C PHE A 39 3.61 9.29 -4.84
N ASP A 40 4.01 10.09 -5.83
CA ASP A 40 5.00 11.18 -5.75
C ASP A 40 4.76 12.21 -4.61
N LYS A 41 3.52 12.36 -4.16
CA LYS A 41 3.15 13.31 -3.09
C LYS A 41 3.08 12.67 -1.70
N LEU A 42 3.19 11.34 -1.63
CA LEU A 42 3.05 10.56 -0.40
C LEU A 42 4.40 9.93 -0.03
N ASP A 43 4.74 9.99 1.24
CA ASP A 43 5.89 9.27 1.80
C ASP A 43 5.48 8.53 3.08
N THR A 44 6.36 7.66 3.57
CA THR A 44 6.10 6.82 4.74
C THR A 44 5.91 7.64 6.02
N SER A 45 6.55 8.82 6.12
CA SER A 45 6.43 9.71 7.27
C SER A 45 5.05 10.35 7.33
N LYS A 46 4.56 10.90 6.21
CA LYS A 46 3.20 11.47 6.10
C LYS A 46 2.13 10.42 6.37
N LEU A 47 2.29 9.22 5.80
CA LEU A 47 1.35 8.12 6.03
C LEU A 47 1.28 7.74 7.51
N ASN A 48 2.43 7.53 8.17
CA ASN A 48 2.43 7.15 9.59
C ASN A 48 1.98 8.30 10.51
N ALA A 49 2.23 9.56 10.14
CA ALA A 49 1.71 10.72 10.88
C ALA A 49 0.17 10.69 10.87
N HIS A 50 -0.43 10.52 9.70
CA HIS A 50 -1.89 10.40 9.58
C HIS A 50 -2.45 9.20 10.35
N LEU A 51 -1.80 8.02 10.25
CA LEU A 51 -2.22 6.84 11.00
C LEU A 51 -2.17 7.06 12.51
N LYS A 52 -1.17 7.78 13.02
CA LYS A 52 -1.02 8.09 14.44
C LYS A 52 -2.13 8.99 14.97
N GLU A 53 -2.67 9.89 14.12
CA GLU A 53 -3.82 10.73 14.47
C GLU A 53 -5.10 9.90 14.63
N LEU A 54 -5.25 8.83 13.85
CA LEU A 54 -6.40 7.92 13.94
C LEU A 54 -6.32 7.02 15.18
N MET A 55 -5.12 6.57 15.54
CA MET A 55 -4.88 5.76 16.73
C MET A 55 -3.43 5.90 17.22
N PRO A 56 -3.20 6.23 18.51
CA PRO A 56 -1.87 6.28 19.08
C PRO A 56 -1.08 4.97 18.87
N GLY A 57 0.11 5.07 18.28
CA GLY A 57 0.99 3.92 18.01
C GLY A 57 0.70 3.16 16.71
N LEU A 58 -0.34 3.55 15.95
CA LEU A 58 -0.64 2.93 14.67
C LEU A 58 0.40 3.30 13.60
N THR A 59 0.87 2.30 12.88
CA THR A 59 1.83 2.44 11.76
C THR A 59 1.52 1.42 10.67
N ALA A 60 2.05 1.61 9.46
CA ALA A 60 1.80 0.69 8.33
C ALA A 60 2.18 -0.78 8.64
N LYS A 61 3.23 -1.03 9.46
CA LYS A 61 3.62 -2.39 9.85
C LYS A 61 2.57 -3.10 10.71
N VAL A 62 1.81 -2.36 11.51
CA VAL A 62 0.79 -2.93 12.43
C VAL A 62 -0.30 -3.63 11.62
N PHE A 63 -0.69 -3.10 10.46
CA PHE A 63 -1.66 -3.74 9.57
C PHE A 63 -1.20 -5.14 9.12
N ARG A 64 0.09 -5.34 8.85
CA ARG A 64 0.62 -6.66 8.47
C ARG A 64 0.49 -7.66 9.62
N THR A 65 0.85 -7.24 10.84
CA THR A 65 0.74 -8.08 12.04
C THR A 65 -0.72 -8.41 12.35
N TYR A 66 -1.61 -7.41 12.28
CA TYR A 66 -3.04 -7.59 12.51
C TYR A 66 -3.65 -8.58 11.51
N ASN A 67 -3.48 -8.34 10.20
CA ASN A 67 -4.06 -9.21 9.17
C ASN A 67 -3.58 -10.66 9.29
N ALA A 68 -2.30 -10.87 9.60
CA ALA A 68 -1.76 -12.22 9.79
C ALA A 68 -2.36 -12.91 11.02
N SER A 69 -2.47 -12.19 12.15
CA SER A 69 -3.00 -12.73 13.40
C SER A 69 -4.49 -13.04 13.30
N GLU A 70 -5.27 -12.09 12.78
CA GLU A 70 -6.72 -12.21 12.60
C GLU A 70 -7.08 -13.33 11.61
N THR A 71 -6.32 -13.46 10.52
CA THR A 71 -6.55 -14.54 9.55
C THR A 71 -6.32 -15.90 10.22
N LEU A 72 -5.30 -16.04 11.07
CA LEU A 72 -5.02 -17.28 11.78
C LEU A 72 -6.07 -17.58 12.87
N ASP A 73 -6.50 -16.58 13.62
CA ASP A 73 -7.50 -16.74 14.69
C ASP A 73 -8.88 -17.16 14.16
N ARG A 74 -9.21 -16.73 12.93
CA ARG A 74 -10.47 -17.06 12.25
C ARG A 74 -10.47 -18.41 11.52
N LEU A 75 -9.34 -19.10 11.44
CA LEU A 75 -9.23 -20.44 10.84
C LEU A 75 -9.61 -21.53 11.86
#